data_AF-A0A5N3W592-F1
#
_entry.id   AF-A0A5N3W592-F1
#
_cell.length_a   1.000
_cell.length_b   1.000
_cell.length_c   1.000
_cell.angle_alpha   90.00
_cell.angle_beta   90.00
_cell.angle_gamma   90.00
#
_symmetry.space_group_name_H-M   'P 1'
#
loop_
_entity.id
_entity.type
_entity.pdbx_description
1 polymer ?
#
loop_
_entity_poly.entity_id
_entity_poly.type
_entity_poly.pdbx_seq_one_letter_code
_entity_poly.pdbx_strand_id
1 'polypeptide(L)'
;MLLYITLGLFVHFVFFASIFNMYFTSPLIHGMTPQFTPLPPPAKRLVLFVADGLNIIMNEGSWDISHTRVLTESRPGHVAIIAGFYEDVSAVAKGWKENPVEFDCLLNETRYTWSWGSDLGNHIFAHTYDASSEDFGAHDVTQLDTWVFDHVKEFFHAARNNQSLFSKVNEDKIVFFLYLLGIDTNGHAHRPSSREYSDNIKLVDKELKEIESTVKDVYGHDGKTAFIFPADHGMTDWVDFNPLQYSCLENPHGQRILTDCSLWEWKLENWKRQDINQAWCHWCVSSRMTGISYTSSRSPHMFTSEAGMFTSEAGFSYCGGRPHTAKKE
;
A
#
# COMPACT_ATOMS: atom_id res chain seq x y z
N MET A 1 44.82 29.33 13.38
CA MET A 1 44.59 28.29 12.36
C MET A 1 44.15 26.97 12.99
N LEU A 2 44.96 26.34 13.86
CA LEU A 2 44.61 25.06 14.50
C LEU A 2 43.28 25.10 15.28
N LEU A 3 43.05 26.16 16.08
CA LEU A 3 41.79 26.34 16.83
C LEU A 3 40.55 26.34 15.92
N TYR A 4 40.60 27.03 14.78
CA TYR A 4 39.50 27.09 13.82
C TYR A 4 39.27 25.75 13.13
N ILE A 5 40.34 24.99 12.84
CA ILE A 5 40.25 23.65 12.29
C ILE A 5 39.61 22.70 13.31
N THR A 6 40.07 22.71 14.56
CA THR A 6 39.48 21.87 15.63
C THR A 6 38.02 22.22 15.91
N LEU A 7 37.68 23.51 15.96
CA LEU A 7 36.29 23.94 16.15
C LEU A 7 35.41 23.55 14.95
N GLY A 8 35.94 23.72 13.73
CA GLY A 8 35.29 23.27 12.50
C GLY A 8 34.99 21.78 12.53
N LEU A 9 36.00 20.94 12.82
CA LEU A 9 35.83 19.49 12.93
C LEU A 9 34.82 19.12 14.02
N PHE A 10 34.89 19.75 15.20
CA PHE A 10 33.93 19.51 16.27
C PHE A 10 32.49 19.79 15.85
N VAL A 11 32.24 20.93 15.20
CA VAL A 11 30.90 21.28 14.68
C VAL A 11 30.43 20.26 13.64
N HIS A 12 31.30 19.79 12.74
CA HIS A 12 30.94 18.74 11.77
C HIS A 12 30.63 17.41 12.46
N PHE A 13 31.39 17.02 13.49
CA PHE A 13 31.08 15.82 14.28
C PHE A 13 29.73 15.92 15.00
N VAL A 14 29.40 17.09 15.56
CA VAL A 14 28.09 17.33 16.19
C VAL A 14 26.97 17.22 15.16
N PHE A 15 27.11 17.88 14.00
CA PHE A 15 26.10 17.76 12.94
C PHE A 15 25.97 16.33 12.43
N PHE A 16 27.08 15.64 12.20
CA PHE A 16 27.07 14.24 11.79
C PHE A 16 26.34 13.37 12.83
N ALA A 17 26.71 13.45 14.11
CA ALA A 17 26.05 12.71 15.18
C ALA A 17 24.56 13.07 15.32
N SER A 18 24.19 14.33 15.09
CA SER A 18 22.79 14.77 15.13
C SER A 18 21.94 14.14 14.03
N ILE A 19 22.50 13.91 12.84
CA ILE A 19 21.82 13.19 11.75
C ILE A 19 21.53 11.76 12.21
N PHE A 20 22.52 11.06 12.78
CA PHE A 20 22.27 9.71 13.29
C PHE A 20 21.21 9.68 14.38
N ASN A 21 21.27 10.63 15.32
CA ASN A 21 20.27 10.71 16.38
C ASN A 21 18.86 11.01 15.84
N MET A 22 18.72 11.91 14.87
CA MET A 22 17.42 12.27 14.31
C MET A 22 16.80 11.15 13.46
N TYR A 23 17.61 10.44 12.68
CA TYR A 23 17.11 9.38 11.80
C TYR A 23 17.00 8.03 12.51
N PHE A 24 17.97 7.64 13.33
CA PHE A 24 18.02 6.29 13.93
C PHE A 24 17.48 6.23 15.37
N THR A 25 16.75 7.25 15.83
CA THR A 25 15.95 7.14 17.05
C THR A 25 14.56 6.63 16.70
N SER A 26 14.13 5.55 17.34
CA SER A 26 12.81 4.97 17.10
C SER A 26 11.69 5.99 17.40
N PRO A 27 10.74 6.19 16.46
CA PRO A 27 9.56 7.02 16.70
C PRO A 27 8.45 6.27 17.46
N LEU A 28 8.64 4.97 17.77
CA LEU A 28 7.59 4.13 18.33
C LEU A 28 7.31 4.48 19.80
N ILE A 29 6.02 4.58 20.11
CA ILE A 29 5.52 4.78 21.46
C ILE A 29 4.90 3.47 21.91
N HIS A 30 5.46 2.87 22.95
CA HIS A 30 4.96 1.61 23.51
C HIS A 30 3.90 1.84 24.58
N GLY A 31 3.03 0.84 24.79
CA GLY A 31 2.01 0.87 25.84
C GLY A 31 0.83 1.80 25.56
N MET A 32 0.58 2.15 24.28
CA MET A 32 -0.62 2.88 23.89
C MET A 32 -1.87 2.01 24.06
N THR A 33 -2.96 2.61 24.54
CA THR A 33 -4.26 1.93 24.61
C THR A 33 -4.93 1.97 23.22
N PRO A 34 -5.41 0.83 22.70
CA PRO A 34 -6.19 0.80 21.46
C PRO A 34 -7.44 1.70 21.55
N GLN A 35 -7.70 2.43 20.47
CA GLN A 35 -8.87 3.29 20.31
C GLN A 35 -9.93 2.58 19.48
N PHE A 36 -11.20 2.92 19.75
CA PHE A 36 -12.36 2.33 19.10
C PHE A 36 -13.27 3.42 18.55
N THR A 37 -13.84 3.19 17.38
CA THR A 37 -14.88 4.07 16.84
C THR A 37 -16.23 3.66 17.43
N PRO A 38 -17.00 4.59 18.06
CA PRO A 38 -18.29 4.26 18.65
C PRO A 38 -19.43 4.06 17.62
N LEU A 39 -19.15 4.35 16.34
CA LEU A 39 -20.10 4.16 15.25
C LEU A 39 -19.99 2.73 14.69
N PRO A 40 -21.13 2.11 14.30
CA PRO A 40 -21.10 0.80 13.68
C PRO A 40 -20.33 0.87 12.35
N PRO A 41 -19.43 -0.08 12.08
CA PRO A 41 -18.66 -0.07 10.85
C PRO A 41 -19.53 -0.42 9.63
N PRO A 42 -19.30 0.23 8.47
CA PRO A 42 -20.02 -0.06 7.24
C PRO A 42 -19.70 -1.45 6.69
N ALA A 43 -18.46 -1.93 6.85
CA ALA A 43 -17.99 -3.24 6.40
C ALA A 43 -17.63 -4.16 7.58
N LYS A 44 -17.84 -5.47 7.40
CA LYS A 44 -17.37 -6.51 8.32
C LYS A 44 -16.00 -7.06 7.92
N ARG A 45 -15.67 -6.92 6.64
CA ARG A 45 -14.55 -7.60 6.00
C ARG A 45 -13.82 -6.62 5.08
N LEU A 46 -12.51 -6.72 5.05
CA LEU A 46 -11.64 -5.98 4.15
C LEU A 46 -10.95 -6.97 3.21
N VAL A 47 -10.96 -6.68 1.91
CA VAL A 47 -10.03 -7.26 0.95
C VAL A 47 -9.00 -6.18 0.63
N LEU A 48 -7.77 -6.38 1.10
CA LEU A 48 -6.64 -5.47 0.94
C LEU A 48 -5.67 -6.09 -0.06
N PHE A 49 -5.62 -5.52 -1.26
CA PHE A 49 -4.63 -5.85 -2.26
C PHE A 49 -3.45 -4.90 -2.12
N VAL A 50 -2.22 -5.38 -2.20
CA VAL A 50 -1.05 -4.52 -2.25
C VAL A 50 -0.22 -4.92 -3.47
N ALA A 51 0.03 -3.96 -4.34
CA ALA A 51 0.82 -4.17 -5.54
C ALA A 51 1.50 -2.88 -5.99
N ASP A 52 2.67 -3.03 -6.59
CA ASP A 52 3.37 -1.95 -7.27
C ASP A 52 2.59 -1.40 -8.46
N GLY A 53 2.64 -0.07 -8.61
CA GLY A 53 2.25 0.69 -9.80
C GLY A 53 1.01 0.24 -10.58
N LEU A 54 -0.11 0.93 -10.38
CA LEU A 54 -1.38 0.62 -11.02
C LEU A 54 -1.77 1.59 -12.15
N ASN A 55 -2.47 1.08 -13.18
CA ASN A 55 -3.30 1.84 -14.12
C ASN A 55 -4.77 1.54 -13.80
N ILE A 56 -5.51 2.50 -13.24
CA ILE A 56 -6.82 2.28 -12.58
C ILE A 56 -7.97 2.23 -13.60
N ILE A 57 -8.98 1.40 -13.32
CA ILE A 57 -10.26 1.33 -14.03
C ILE A 57 -11.35 2.21 -13.43
N MET A 58 -12.26 2.58 -14.33
CA MET A 58 -12.88 3.89 -14.49
C MET A 58 -14.41 3.90 -14.28
N ASN A 59 -14.98 2.96 -13.51
CA ASN A 59 -16.44 2.77 -13.52
C ASN A 59 -17.12 2.85 -12.14
N GLU A 60 -16.51 2.32 -11.07
CA GLU A 60 -17.07 2.29 -9.71
C GLU A 60 -15.93 2.40 -8.68
N GLY A 61 -16.06 3.29 -7.70
CA GLY A 61 -15.06 3.49 -6.64
C GLY A 61 -14.47 4.90 -6.57
N SER A 62 -13.56 5.09 -5.61
CA SER A 62 -12.77 6.31 -5.44
C SER A 62 -11.31 6.04 -5.79
N TRP A 63 -10.63 7.06 -6.32
CA TRP A 63 -9.23 6.94 -6.72
C TRP A 63 -8.41 8.07 -6.13
N ASP A 64 -7.12 7.79 -5.94
CA ASP A 64 -6.23 8.75 -5.33
C ASP A 64 -4.72 8.62 -5.66
N ILE A 65 -3.92 9.64 -5.31
CA ILE A 65 -2.45 9.53 -5.24
C ILE A 65 -1.97 9.36 -3.79
N SER A 66 -1.42 8.18 -3.51
CA SER A 66 -0.75 7.88 -2.24
C SER A 66 0.64 8.51 -2.22
N HIS A 67 0.87 9.36 -1.22
CA HIS A 67 2.19 9.90 -0.95
C HIS A 67 2.99 8.95 -0.06
N THR A 68 4.04 8.36 -0.63
CA THR A 68 5.00 7.51 0.08
C THR A 68 6.11 8.33 0.74
N ARG A 69 6.93 7.68 1.55
CA ARG A 69 8.20 8.25 2.03
C ARG A 69 9.34 7.28 1.76
N VAL A 70 10.54 7.82 1.70
CA VAL A 70 11.77 7.04 1.72
C VAL A 70 11.81 6.24 3.03
N LEU A 71 12.11 4.95 3.02
CA LEU A 71 12.60 4.14 1.88
C LEU A 71 11.44 3.58 1.05
N THR A 72 11.56 3.66 -0.28
CA THR A 72 10.54 3.19 -1.24
C THR A 72 10.82 1.72 -1.61
N GLU A 73 10.53 0.83 -0.67
CA GLU A 73 10.58 -0.63 -0.83
C GLU A 73 9.27 -1.22 -0.27
N SER A 74 8.93 -2.46 -0.63
CA SER A 74 7.67 -3.08 -0.23
C SER A 74 7.46 -3.16 1.28
N ARG A 75 8.50 -3.51 2.07
CA ARG A 75 8.36 -3.62 3.53
C ARG A 75 7.96 -2.27 4.17
N PRO A 76 8.71 -1.17 4.00
CA PRO A 76 8.28 0.14 4.49
C PRO A 76 6.87 0.56 4.04
N GLY A 77 6.49 0.23 2.80
CA GLY A 77 5.14 0.48 2.28
C GLY A 77 4.06 -0.32 3.01
N HIS A 78 4.29 -1.63 3.23
CA HIS A 78 3.41 -2.47 4.04
C HIS A 78 3.24 -1.90 5.45
N VAL A 79 4.33 -1.54 6.14
CA VAL A 79 4.27 -0.94 7.49
C VAL A 79 3.45 0.34 7.49
N ALA A 80 3.63 1.22 6.51
CA ALA A 80 2.80 2.41 6.37
C ALA A 80 1.32 2.05 6.20
N ILE A 81 0.99 1.14 5.29
CA ILE A 81 -0.39 0.78 4.97
C ILE A 81 -1.11 0.11 6.15
N ILE A 82 -0.45 -0.82 6.86
CA ILE A 82 -1.11 -1.66 7.87
C ILE A 82 -0.93 -1.15 9.30
N ALA A 83 0.16 -0.42 9.60
CA ALA A 83 0.48 0.06 10.94
C ALA A 83 0.31 1.58 11.11
N GLY A 84 0.17 2.32 10.01
CA GLY A 84 -0.14 3.75 10.05
C GLY A 84 1.01 4.66 10.47
N PHE A 85 2.24 4.16 10.38
CA PHE A 85 3.46 4.95 10.53
C PHE A 85 4.51 4.48 9.51
N TYR A 86 5.47 5.35 9.20
CA TYR A 86 6.55 5.00 8.28
C TYR A 86 7.65 4.25 8.99
N GLU A 87 8.23 3.25 8.33
CA GLU A 87 9.26 2.34 8.83
C GLU A 87 10.21 2.97 9.87
N ASP A 88 10.41 2.25 10.98
CA ASP A 88 11.39 2.62 11.98
C ASP A 88 12.80 2.31 11.48
N VAL A 89 13.46 3.30 10.87
CA VAL A 89 14.81 3.15 10.34
C VAL A 89 15.87 2.91 11.44
N SER A 90 15.54 3.02 12.73
CA SER A 90 16.42 2.55 13.80
C SER A 90 16.62 1.02 13.76
N ALA A 91 15.65 0.29 13.20
CA ALA A 91 15.71 -1.16 13.02
C ALA A 91 16.86 -1.61 12.10
N VAL A 92 17.34 -0.72 11.21
CA VAL A 92 18.47 -0.97 10.30
C VAL A 92 19.73 -1.37 11.07
N ALA A 93 19.94 -0.84 12.28
CA ALA A 93 21.06 -1.19 13.14
C ALA A 93 20.94 -2.61 13.73
N LYS A 94 19.74 -3.19 13.75
CA LYS A 94 19.43 -4.49 14.33
C LYS A 94 19.29 -5.62 13.30
N GLY A 95 19.11 -5.27 12.02
CA GLY A 95 19.06 -6.22 10.90
C GLY A 95 18.10 -5.75 9.82
N TRP A 96 18.51 -5.84 8.55
CA TRP A 96 17.66 -5.44 7.41
C TRP A 96 16.73 -6.57 6.94
N LYS A 97 17.13 -7.84 7.13
CA LYS A 97 16.42 -9.00 6.58
C LYS A 97 15.17 -9.40 7.35
N GLU A 98 15.11 -9.08 8.63
CA GLU A 98 13.95 -9.30 9.48
C GLU A 98 13.57 -7.97 10.08
N ASN A 99 12.30 -7.81 10.49
CA ASN A 99 11.91 -6.67 11.29
C ASN A 99 12.02 -7.05 12.78
N PRO A 100 13.07 -6.62 13.49
CA PRO A 100 13.27 -6.94 14.90
C PRO A 100 12.41 -6.09 15.83
N VAL A 101 11.60 -5.17 15.30
CA VAL A 101 10.80 -4.22 16.07
C VAL A 101 9.32 -4.58 15.93
N GLU A 102 8.77 -5.14 16.99
CA GLU A 102 7.34 -5.40 17.09
C GLU A 102 6.57 -4.08 17.18
N PHE A 103 5.55 -3.96 16.35
CA PHE A 103 4.62 -2.84 16.35
C PHE A 103 3.18 -3.34 16.26
N ASP A 104 2.26 -2.54 16.75
CA ASP A 104 0.83 -2.78 16.59
C ASP A 104 0.40 -2.40 15.16
N CYS A 105 -0.44 -3.21 14.54
CA CYS A 105 -1.00 -2.95 13.23
C CYS A 105 -2.46 -3.40 13.14
N LEU A 106 -3.12 -3.03 12.05
CA LEU A 106 -4.51 -3.41 11.76
C LEU A 106 -4.76 -4.90 12.02
N LEU A 107 -3.81 -5.76 11.67
CA LEU A 107 -3.98 -7.21 11.69
C LEU A 107 -3.99 -7.80 13.10
N ASN A 108 -3.35 -7.14 14.08
CA ASN A 108 -3.31 -7.62 15.46
C ASN A 108 -4.69 -7.62 16.12
N GLU A 109 -5.55 -6.67 15.74
CA GLU A 109 -6.89 -6.50 16.30
C GLU A 109 -7.98 -7.10 15.39
N THR A 110 -7.56 -7.87 14.36
CA THR A 110 -8.48 -8.67 13.55
C THR A 110 -8.92 -9.92 14.29
N ARG A 111 -10.09 -10.42 13.92
CA ARG A 111 -10.54 -11.72 14.39
C ARG A 111 -9.85 -12.85 13.65
N TYR A 112 -9.79 -12.73 12.33
CA TYR A 112 -9.01 -13.60 11.46
C TYR A 112 -8.45 -12.79 10.30
N THR A 113 -7.21 -13.12 9.95
CA THR A 113 -6.56 -12.64 8.74
C THR A 113 -6.08 -13.85 7.94
N TRP A 114 -6.37 -13.85 6.64
CA TRP A 114 -5.74 -14.74 5.66
C TRP A 114 -4.86 -13.90 4.75
N SER A 115 -3.62 -14.32 4.55
CA SER A 115 -2.68 -13.64 3.64
C SER A 115 -2.20 -14.58 2.54
N TRP A 116 -2.03 -14.03 1.34
CA TRP A 116 -1.46 -14.71 0.19
C TRP A 116 -0.31 -13.88 -0.39
N GLY A 117 0.78 -14.55 -0.73
CA GLY A 117 1.97 -13.93 -1.34
C GLY A 117 2.93 -13.28 -0.34
N SER A 118 2.53 -13.12 0.93
CA SER A 118 3.42 -12.58 1.98
C SER A 118 3.10 -13.20 3.33
N ASP A 119 4.16 -13.49 4.10
CA ASP A 119 4.06 -13.84 5.52
C ASP A 119 4.13 -12.56 6.37
N LEU A 120 3.00 -12.24 7.01
CA LEU A 120 2.84 -11.04 7.83
C LEU A 120 2.98 -11.34 9.34
N GLY A 121 3.40 -12.56 9.70
CA GLY A 121 3.74 -12.96 11.05
C GLY A 121 2.68 -13.79 11.76
N ASN A 122 2.88 -13.93 13.06
CA ASN A 122 2.06 -14.80 13.92
C ASN A 122 0.61 -14.29 14.00
N HIS A 123 -0.35 -15.21 14.22
CA HIS A 123 -1.80 -14.95 14.24
C HIS A 123 -2.46 -14.80 12.85
N ILE A 124 -1.72 -14.98 11.76
CA ILE A 124 -2.22 -14.87 10.39
C ILE A 124 -2.16 -16.24 9.70
N PHE A 125 -3.21 -16.59 8.95
CA PHE A 125 -3.21 -17.76 8.08
C PHE A 125 -2.50 -17.40 6.78
N ALA A 126 -1.17 -17.50 6.78
CA ALA A 126 -0.33 -17.12 5.66
C ALA A 126 -0.14 -18.26 4.66
N HIS A 127 -0.25 -17.91 3.38
CA HIS A 127 0.01 -18.78 2.24
C HIS A 127 1.05 -18.11 1.34
N THR A 128 2.25 -18.67 1.30
CA THR A 128 3.35 -18.16 0.47
C THR A 128 3.71 -19.17 -0.60
N TYR A 129 4.24 -18.68 -1.72
CA TYR A 129 4.93 -19.51 -2.69
C TYR A 129 6.29 -19.99 -2.12
N ASP A 130 6.90 -20.97 -2.78
CA ASP A 130 8.25 -21.42 -2.45
C ASP A 130 9.25 -20.30 -2.78
N ALA A 131 10.26 -20.09 -1.93
CA ALA A 131 11.30 -19.07 -2.16
C ALA A 131 12.02 -19.24 -3.51
N SER A 132 12.07 -20.47 -4.05
CA SER A 132 12.61 -20.74 -5.39
C SER A 132 11.73 -20.25 -6.54
N SER A 133 10.47 -19.91 -6.27
CA SER A 133 9.53 -19.35 -7.24
C SER A 133 9.66 -17.82 -7.36
N GLU A 134 10.32 -17.15 -6.40
CA GLU A 134 10.70 -15.73 -6.46
C GLU A 134 11.92 -15.51 -7.36
N ASP A 135 11.83 -15.96 -8.62
CA ASP A 135 12.88 -15.77 -9.61
C ASP A 135 12.69 -14.44 -10.36
N PHE A 136 13.37 -13.40 -9.87
CA PHE A 136 13.40 -12.07 -10.49
C PHE A 136 14.01 -12.05 -11.91
N GLY A 137 14.60 -13.15 -12.38
CA GLY A 137 15.11 -13.33 -13.74
C GLY A 137 14.25 -14.24 -14.62
N ALA A 138 13.09 -14.70 -14.15
CA ALA A 138 12.21 -15.57 -14.92
C ALA A 138 11.65 -14.84 -16.17
N HIS A 139 11.39 -15.62 -17.23
CA HIS A 139 10.82 -15.07 -18.46
C HIS A 139 9.32 -14.71 -18.34
N ASP A 140 8.63 -15.24 -17.33
CA ASP A 140 7.24 -14.94 -17.04
C ASP A 140 7.04 -14.81 -15.52
N VAL A 141 7.08 -13.56 -15.04
CA VAL A 141 6.94 -13.23 -13.62
C VAL A 141 5.48 -12.99 -13.20
N THR A 142 4.53 -13.11 -14.15
CA THR A 142 3.09 -13.01 -13.86
C THR A 142 2.56 -14.23 -13.08
N GLN A 143 3.37 -15.29 -12.97
CA GLN A 143 3.04 -16.53 -12.29
C GLN A 143 2.79 -16.34 -10.79
N LEU A 144 3.48 -15.39 -10.14
CA LEU A 144 3.31 -15.12 -8.71
C LEU A 144 1.94 -14.49 -8.41
N ASP A 145 1.55 -13.49 -9.21
CA ASP A 145 0.22 -12.87 -9.09
C ASP A 145 -0.88 -13.89 -9.42
N THR A 146 -0.69 -14.67 -10.49
CA THR A 146 -1.62 -15.75 -10.87
C THR A 146 -1.78 -16.76 -9.73
N TRP A 147 -0.68 -17.18 -9.10
CA TRP A 147 -0.71 -18.09 -7.95
C TRP A 147 -1.56 -17.52 -6.80
N VAL A 148 -1.38 -16.24 -6.45
CA VAL A 148 -2.16 -15.58 -5.40
C VAL A 148 -3.65 -15.59 -5.74
N PHE A 149 -4.02 -15.20 -6.96
CA PHE A 149 -5.41 -15.17 -7.38
C PHE A 149 -6.05 -16.56 -7.38
N ASP A 150 -5.37 -17.58 -7.90
CA ASP A 150 -5.87 -18.95 -7.95
C ASP A 150 -6.10 -19.51 -6.53
N HIS A 151 -5.16 -19.30 -5.60
CA HIS A 151 -5.30 -19.78 -4.22
C HIS A 151 -6.44 -19.08 -3.47
N VAL A 152 -6.70 -17.80 -3.76
CA VAL A 152 -7.84 -17.08 -3.18
C VAL A 152 -9.16 -17.62 -3.72
N LYS A 153 -9.24 -17.88 -5.04
CA LYS A 153 -10.45 -18.49 -5.65
C LYS A 153 -10.70 -19.88 -5.09
N GLU A 154 -9.67 -20.70 -4.98
CA GLU A 154 -9.75 -22.04 -4.37
C GLU A 154 -10.19 -21.96 -2.91
N PHE A 155 -9.64 -21.03 -2.13
CA PHE A 155 -10.02 -20.80 -0.74
C PHE A 155 -11.51 -20.48 -0.62
N PHE A 156 -12.03 -19.55 -1.42
CA PHE A 156 -13.44 -19.18 -1.39
C PHE A 156 -14.36 -20.29 -1.89
N HIS A 157 -13.91 -21.08 -2.89
CA HIS A 157 -14.61 -22.28 -3.32
C HIS A 157 -14.67 -23.35 -2.22
N ALA A 158 -13.57 -23.56 -1.50
CA ALA A 158 -13.50 -24.49 -0.38
C ALA A 158 -14.35 -24.01 0.81
N ALA A 159 -14.36 -22.70 1.09
CA ALA A 159 -15.16 -22.11 2.15
C ALA A 159 -16.65 -22.39 1.97
N ARG A 160 -17.18 -22.37 0.73
CA ARG A 160 -18.60 -22.72 0.45
C ARG A 160 -18.97 -24.14 0.86
N ASN A 161 -18.01 -25.07 0.84
CA ASN A 161 -18.24 -26.49 1.13
C ASN A 161 -17.76 -26.91 2.53
N ASN A 162 -17.17 -26.01 3.30
CA ASN A 162 -16.64 -26.29 4.63
C ASN A 162 -17.33 -25.39 5.66
N GLN A 163 -18.30 -25.95 6.40
CA GLN A 163 -19.11 -25.21 7.36
C GLN A 163 -18.28 -24.49 8.44
N SER A 164 -17.17 -25.09 8.89
CA SER A 164 -16.30 -24.49 9.90
C SER A 164 -15.56 -23.27 9.35
N LEU A 165 -14.99 -23.40 8.15
CA LEU A 165 -14.33 -22.29 7.47
C LEU A 165 -15.34 -21.19 7.11
N PHE A 166 -16.50 -21.56 6.57
CA PHE A 166 -17.58 -20.63 6.24
C PHE A 166 -18.01 -19.80 7.45
N SER A 167 -18.11 -20.44 8.63
CA SER A 167 -18.44 -19.74 9.87
C SER A 167 -17.39 -18.68 10.24
N LYS A 168 -16.10 -19.00 10.11
CA LYS A 168 -15.01 -18.06 10.44
C LYS A 168 -14.96 -16.86 9.51
N VAL A 169 -15.07 -17.09 8.19
CA VAL A 169 -15.00 -16.01 7.19
C VAL A 169 -16.22 -15.08 7.22
N ASN A 170 -17.33 -15.51 7.85
CA ASN A 170 -18.55 -14.71 8.03
C ASN A 170 -18.60 -13.93 9.36
N GLU A 171 -17.58 -14.03 10.22
CA GLU A 171 -17.47 -13.18 11.40
C GLU A 171 -17.16 -11.72 11.03
N ASP A 172 -17.05 -10.84 12.02
CA ASP A 172 -16.62 -9.45 11.85
C ASP A 172 -15.10 -9.30 12.03
N LYS A 173 -14.57 -8.15 11.61
CA LYS A 173 -13.14 -7.80 11.69
C LYS A 173 -12.24 -8.79 10.95
N ILE A 174 -12.66 -9.15 9.74
CA ILE A 174 -11.92 -10.05 8.85
C ILE A 174 -11.08 -9.25 7.87
N VAL A 175 -9.85 -9.71 7.64
CA VAL A 175 -8.97 -9.18 6.58
C VAL A 175 -8.52 -10.30 5.66
N PHE A 176 -8.67 -10.08 4.36
CA PHE A 176 -8.05 -10.87 3.30
C PHE A 176 -6.94 -10.00 2.69
N PHE A 177 -5.68 -10.41 2.88
CA PHE A 177 -4.51 -9.66 2.42
C PHE A 177 -3.88 -10.36 1.22
N LEU A 178 -3.82 -9.67 0.08
CA LEU A 178 -3.28 -10.22 -1.16
C LEU A 178 -2.09 -9.36 -1.59
N TYR A 179 -0.88 -9.90 -1.52
CA TYR A 179 0.31 -9.23 -2.00
C TYR A 179 0.67 -9.72 -3.41
N LEU A 180 0.78 -8.79 -4.34
CA LEU A 180 0.99 -9.05 -5.77
C LEU A 180 2.38 -8.54 -6.18
N LEU A 181 3.35 -9.45 -6.18
CA LEU A 181 4.77 -9.16 -6.44
C LEU A 181 5.13 -9.06 -7.94
N GLY A 182 4.26 -9.56 -8.83
CA GLY A 182 4.57 -9.69 -10.26
C GLY A 182 4.83 -8.36 -10.95
N ILE A 183 4.07 -7.31 -10.62
CA ILE A 183 4.25 -5.97 -11.21
C ILE A 183 5.59 -5.35 -10.78
N ASP A 184 5.96 -5.44 -9.50
CA ASP A 184 7.25 -4.95 -8.99
C ASP A 184 8.41 -5.65 -9.69
N THR A 185 8.33 -6.98 -9.77
CA THR A 185 9.32 -7.83 -10.44
C THR A 185 9.49 -7.43 -11.91
N ASN A 186 8.38 -7.26 -12.64
CA ASN A 186 8.41 -6.77 -14.02
C ASN A 186 8.95 -5.34 -14.13
N GLY A 187 8.66 -4.48 -13.16
CA GLY A 187 9.14 -3.11 -13.09
C GLY A 187 10.66 -3.06 -12.97
N HIS A 188 11.23 -3.89 -12.10
CA HIS A 188 12.68 -3.99 -11.93
C HIS A 188 13.37 -4.68 -13.12
N ALA A 189 12.79 -5.74 -13.68
CA ALA A 189 13.38 -6.49 -14.78
C ALA A 189 13.27 -5.76 -16.14
N HIS A 190 12.13 -5.14 -16.41
CA HIS A 190 11.77 -4.63 -17.74
C HIS A 190 11.46 -3.13 -17.80
N ARG A 191 11.28 -2.46 -16.65
CA ARG A 191 10.89 -1.03 -16.50
C ARG A 191 9.41 -0.74 -16.77
N PRO A 192 8.84 0.34 -16.18
CA PRO A 192 7.43 0.71 -16.34
C PRO A 192 6.94 0.89 -17.79
N SER A 193 7.83 1.35 -18.67
CA SER A 193 7.52 1.59 -20.08
C SER A 193 7.46 0.31 -20.93
N SER A 194 7.77 -0.85 -20.36
CA SER A 194 7.79 -2.12 -21.07
C SER A 194 6.39 -2.70 -21.32
N ARG A 195 6.35 -3.64 -22.27
CA ARG A 195 5.13 -4.38 -22.58
C ARG A 195 4.81 -5.37 -21.46
N GLU A 196 5.83 -6.02 -20.92
CA GLU A 196 5.76 -7.00 -19.84
C GLU A 196 5.08 -6.39 -18.60
N TYR A 197 5.54 -5.21 -18.18
CA TYR A 197 4.93 -4.44 -17.10
C TYR A 197 3.48 -4.07 -17.39
N SER A 198 3.21 -3.52 -18.59
CA SER A 198 1.86 -3.12 -19.01
C SER A 198 0.88 -4.29 -19.13
N ASP A 199 1.35 -5.44 -19.60
CA ASP A 199 0.54 -6.65 -19.76
C ASP A 199 0.28 -7.31 -18.39
N ASN A 200 1.21 -7.24 -17.42
CA ASN A 200 0.96 -7.64 -16.03
C ASN A 200 -0.09 -6.76 -15.35
N ILE A 201 -0.08 -5.44 -15.56
CA ILE A 201 -1.13 -4.55 -15.01
C ILE A 201 -2.50 -4.96 -15.55
N LYS A 202 -2.62 -5.27 -16.85
CA LYS A 202 -3.89 -5.73 -17.44
C LYS A 202 -4.35 -7.06 -16.86
N LEU A 203 -3.41 -7.97 -16.59
CA LEU A 203 -3.71 -9.23 -15.91
C LEU A 203 -4.27 -8.96 -14.52
N VAL A 204 -3.56 -8.19 -13.69
CA VAL A 204 -4.01 -7.85 -12.33
C VAL A 204 -5.39 -7.18 -12.36
N ASP A 205 -5.62 -6.19 -13.24
CA ASP A 205 -6.93 -5.56 -13.37
C ASP A 205 -8.06 -6.55 -13.70
N LYS A 206 -7.81 -7.48 -14.62
CA LYS A 206 -8.77 -8.53 -14.98
C LYS A 206 -9.07 -9.42 -13.76
N GLU A 207 -8.03 -9.87 -13.06
CA GLU A 207 -8.16 -10.78 -11.92
C GLU A 207 -8.80 -10.10 -10.70
N LEU A 208 -8.55 -8.81 -10.47
CA LEU A 208 -9.21 -8.02 -9.42
C LEU A 208 -10.74 -8.05 -9.55
N LYS A 209 -11.27 -7.87 -10.76
CA LYS A 209 -12.71 -7.96 -11.03
C LYS A 209 -13.27 -9.35 -10.72
N GLU A 210 -12.49 -10.39 -11.03
CA GLU A 210 -12.90 -11.77 -10.79
C GLU A 210 -12.92 -12.10 -9.28
N ILE A 211 -11.91 -11.63 -8.52
CA ILE A 211 -11.89 -11.75 -7.06
C ILE A 211 -13.03 -10.97 -6.43
N GLU A 212 -13.27 -9.73 -6.86
CA GLU A 212 -14.37 -8.92 -6.36
C GLU A 212 -15.71 -9.63 -6.56
N SER A 213 -15.98 -10.13 -7.76
CA SER A 213 -17.19 -10.91 -8.06
C SER A 213 -17.27 -12.16 -7.18
N THR A 214 -16.20 -12.94 -7.10
CA THR A 214 -16.15 -14.18 -6.30
C THR A 214 -16.49 -13.91 -4.84
N VAL A 215 -15.86 -12.90 -4.25
CA VAL A 215 -16.09 -12.50 -2.86
C VAL A 215 -17.52 -12.03 -2.66
N LYS A 216 -18.03 -11.13 -3.51
CA LYS A 216 -19.42 -10.65 -3.44
C LYS A 216 -20.42 -11.81 -3.52
N ASP A 217 -20.20 -12.77 -4.42
CA ASP A 217 -21.08 -13.94 -4.59
C ASP A 217 -21.06 -14.86 -3.37
N VAL A 218 -19.89 -15.11 -2.76
CA VAL A 218 -19.78 -15.92 -1.52
C VAL A 218 -20.61 -15.33 -0.38
N TYR A 219 -20.63 -14.01 -0.25
CA TYR A 219 -21.36 -13.31 0.81
C TYR A 219 -22.77 -12.86 0.38
N GLY A 220 -23.25 -13.28 -0.80
CA GLY A 220 -24.59 -12.94 -1.28
C GLY A 220 -24.83 -11.44 -1.47
N HIS A 221 -23.79 -10.70 -1.86
CA HIS A 221 -23.84 -9.25 -2.09
C HIS A 221 -24.38 -8.44 -0.89
N ASP A 222 -24.04 -8.83 0.34
CA ASP A 222 -24.52 -8.20 1.58
C ASP A 222 -24.07 -6.73 1.79
N GLY A 223 -23.21 -6.21 0.91
CA GLY A 223 -22.66 -4.84 1.01
C GLY A 223 -21.74 -4.64 2.23
N LYS A 224 -21.22 -5.71 2.84
CA LYS A 224 -20.37 -5.66 4.06
C LYS A 224 -18.91 -6.00 3.80
N THR A 225 -18.45 -5.93 2.55
CA THR A 225 -17.04 -6.09 2.18
C THR A 225 -16.51 -4.78 1.58
N ALA A 226 -15.41 -4.27 2.13
CA ALA A 226 -14.65 -3.17 1.53
C ALA A 226 -13.47 -3.73 0.72
N PHE A 227 -13.17 -3.12 -0.43
CA PHE A 227 -12.03 -3.46 -1.28
C PHE A 227 -11.10 -2.26 -1.35
N ILE A 228 -9.81 -2.46 -1.09
CA ILE A 228 -8.80 -1.40 -1.18
C ILE A 228 -7.57 -1.93 -1.88
N PHE A 229 -7.05 -1.13 -2.80
CA PHE A 229 -5.85 -1.43 -3.57
C PHE A 229 -4.87 -0.24 -3.48
N PRO A 230 -4.08 -0.13 -2.41
CA PRO A 230 -2.93 0.77 -2.38
C PRO A 230 -1.72 0.17 -3.08
N ALA A 231 -0.91 1.05 -3.67
CA ALA A 231 0.49 0.76 -3.93
C ALA A 231 1.35 0.99 -2.68
N ASP A 232 2.28 0.08 -2.41
CA ASP A 232 3.35 0.14 -1.41
C ASP A 232 4.48 1.10 -1.82
N HIS A 233 4.82 1.15 -3.11
CA HIS A 233 5.67 2.19 -3.68
C HIS A 233 5.38 2.45 -5.16
N GLY A 234 6.13 3.38 -5.75
CA GLY A 234 6.06 3.72 -7.17
C GLY A 234 7.27 3.16 -7.92
N MET A 235 7.09 2.87 -9.19
CA MET A 235 8.16 2.39 -10.08
C MET A 235 8.59 3.50 -11.05
N THR A 236 9.89 3.57 -11.34
CA THR A 236 10.49 4.62 -12.19
C THR A 236 11.34 4.04 -13.31
N ASP A 237 11.37 4.69 -14.48
CA ASP A 237 12.27 4.35 -15.60
C ASP A 237 13.75 4.71 -15.29
N TRP A 238 14.00 5.43 -14.20
CA TRP A 238 15.33 5.92 -13.80
C TRP A 238 15.99 5.00 -12.77
N VAL A 239 17.29 4.76 -12.90
CA VAL A 239 18.09 3.97 -11.94
C VAL A 239 18.48 4.79 -10.69
N ASP A 240 18.19 6.10 -10.67
CA ASP A 240 18.64 7.01 -9.60
C ASP A 240 17.48 7.58 -8.77
N PHE A 241 17.62 7.47 -7.44
CA PHE A 241 16.77 8.08 -6.43
C PHE A 241 16.79 9.61 -6.52
N ASN A 242 15.86 10.21 -7.26
CA ASN A 242 15.58 11.64 -7.16
C ASN A 242 14.07 11.91 -7.01
N PRO A 243 13.64 12.67 -5.99
CA PRO A 243 12.24 12.95 -5.76
C PRO A 243 11.68 13.86 -6.86
N LEU A 244 10.50 13.46 -7.36
CA LEU A 244 9.65 14.06 -8.38
C LEU A 244 9.85 15.57 -8.63
N GLN A 245 10.27 15.92 -9.85
CA GLN A 245 10.20 17.29 -10.36
C GLN A 245 8.89 17.47 -11.13
N TYR A 246 7.93 18.23 -10.55
CA TYR A 246 6.73 18.69 -11.26
C TYR A 246 7.14 19.65 -12.39
N SER A 247 6.73 19.39 -13.63
CA SER A 247 6.86 20.39 -14.71
C SER A 247 5.58 21.21 -14.78
N CYS A 248 5.65 22.46 -14.33
CA CYS A 248 4.60 23.45 -14.51
C CYS A 248 4.58 23.91 -15.98
N LEU A 249 3.44 23.80 -16.67
CA LEU A 249 3.18 24.58 -17.87
C LEU A 249 2.29 25.76 -17.48
N GLU A 250 2.76 26.99 -17.72
CA GLU A 250 1.96 28.21 -17.54
C GLU A 250 0.95 28.35 -18.68
N ASN A 251 -0.33 28.47 -18.35
CA ASN A 251 -1.38 28.87 -19.29
C ASN A 251 -1.22 30.37 -19.61
N PRO A 252 -1.55 30.89 -20.82
CA PRO A 252 -1.38 32.32 -21.18
C PRO A 252 -2.17 33.32 -20.31
N HIS A 253 -2.99 32.82 -19.37
CA HIS A 253 -3.76 33.62 -18.42
C HIS A 253 -3.17 33.66 -16.99
N GLY A 254 -1.96 33.14 -16.77
CA GLY A 254 -1.25 33.28 -15.48
C GLY A 254 -1.86 32.48 -14.31
N GLN A 255 -2.86 31.63 -14.55
CA GLN A 255 -3.31 30.65 -13.57
C GLN A 255 -2.37 29.43 -13.60
N ARG A 256 -1.73 29.15 -12.47
CA ARG A 256 -1.07 27.86 -12.21
C ARG A 256 -2.14 26.77 -12.05
N ILE A 257 -2.54 26.17 -13.15
CA ILE A 257 -3.25 24.90 -13.14
C ILE A 257 -2.17 23.82 -13.15
N LEU A 258 -2.05 23.06 -12.06
CA LEU A 258 -1.30 21.79 -12.08
C LEU A 258 -2.03 20.85 -13.04
N THR A 259 -1.73 20.94 -14.32
CA THR A 259 -2.21 19.97 -15.31
C THR A 259 -1.35 18.73 -15.17
N ASP A 260 -1.84 17.77 -14.39
CA ASP A 260 -1.25 16.46 -14.30
C ASP A 260 -1.50 15.72 -15.63
N CYS A 261 -0.46 15.59 -16.47
CA CYS A 261 -0.57 14.95 -17.78
C CYS A 261 -1.06 13.50 -17.67
N SER A 262 -0.86 12.86 -16.52
CA SER A 262 -1.27 11.48 -16.25
C SER A 262 -2.79 11.30 -16.15
N LEU A 263 -3.54 12.35 -15.77
CA LEU A 263 -5.00 12.29 -15.66
C LEU A 263 -5.67 11.94 -17.00
N TRP A 264 -5.20 12.56 -18.08
CA TRP A 264 -5.80 12.41 -19.42
C TRP A 264 -5.46 11.05 -20.04
N GLU A 265 -4.26 10.52 -19.77
CA GLU A 265 -3.87 9.18 -20.21
C GLU A 265 -4.71 8.08 -19.54
N TRP A 266 -5.10 8.31 -18.28
CA TRP A 266 -5.88 7.36 -17.49
C TRP A 266 -7.39 7.63 -17.53
N LYS A 267 -7.82 8.66 -18.27
CA LYS A 267 -9.22 9.10 -18.41
C LYS A 267 -9.86 9.58 -17.10
N LEU A 268 -9.05 9.91 -16.09
CA LEU A 268 -9.51 10.30 -14.75
C LEU A 268 -9.88 11.78 -14.63
N GLU A 269 -9.79 12.55 -15.71
CA GLU A 269 -10.01 14.00 -15.71
C GLU A 269 -11.41 14.43 -15.22
N ASN A 270 -12.39 13.52 -15.27
CA ASN A 270 -13.76 13.77 -14.84
C ASN A 270 -14.08 13.25 -13.43
N TRP A 271 -13.10 12.65 -12.74
CA TRP A 271 -13.27 12.04 -11.43
C TRP A 271 -12.56 12.84 -10.34
N LYS A 272 -13.20 12.97 -9.17
CA LYS A 272 -12.64 13.74 -8.05
C LYS A 272 -11.49 12.97 -7.38
N ARG A 273 -10.26 13.48 -7.53
CA ARG A 273 -9.03 13.07 -6.83
C ARG A 273 -9.04 13.50 -5.34
N GLN A 274 -8.40 12.74 -4.43
CA GLN A 274 -8.59 12.85 -2.98
C GLN A 274 -7.32 12.58 -2.13
N ASP A 275 -6.23 13.31 -2.42
CA ASP A 275 -4.85 12.87 -2.07
C ASP A 275 -4.65 12.47 -0.61
N ILE A 276 -4.02 11.30 -0.38
CA ILE A 276 -3.71 10.78 0.96
C ILE A 276 -2.24 10.47 1.17
N ASN A 277 -1.79 10.52 2.43
CA ASN A 277 -0.55 9.89 2.82
C ASN A 277 -0.76 8.37 2.96
N GLN A 278 0.20 7.56 2.54
CA GLN A 278 0.12 6.10 2.61
C GLN A 278 -0.20 5.57 4.02
N ALA A 279 0.40 6.20 5.05
CA ALA A 279 0.16 5.87 6.46
C ALA A 279 -1.29 6.11 6.92
N TRP A 280 -2.11 6.85 6.17
CA TRP A 280 -3.51 7.09 6.53
C TRP A 280 -4.43 5.95 6.12
N CYS A 281 -3.99 5.05 5.23
CA CYS A 281 -4.75 3.85 4.86
C CYS A 281 -5.15 3.05 6.10
N HIS A 282 -4.20 2.80 7.02
CA HIS A 282 -4.45 2.09 8.28
C HIS A 282 -5.60 2.73 9.09
N TRP A 283 -5.59 4.05 9.26
CA TRP A 283 -6.59 4.75 10.06
C TRP A 283 -7.95 4.81 9.37
N CYS A 284 -7.98 5.03 8.05
CA CYS A 284 -9.22 5.01 7.27
C CYS A 284 -9.89 3.64 7.36
N VAL A 285 -9.13 2.55 7.19
CA VAL A 285 -9.62 1.18 7.30
C VAL A 285 -10.16 0.90 8.70
N SER A 286 -9.33 1.07 9.73
CA SER A 286 -9.64 0.68 11.11
C SER A 286 -10.83 1.48 11.65
N SER A 287 -10.75 2.81 11.54
CA SER A 287 -11.71 3.70 12.22
C SER A 287 -13.03 3.86 11.47
N ARG A 288 -13.06 3.75 10.13
CA ARG A 288 -14.25 4.07 9.32
C ARG A 288 -14.83 2.90 8.56
N MET A 289 -14.06 1.86 8.24
CA MET A 289 -14.55 0.79 7.37
C MET A 289 -14.91 -0.48 8.15
N THR A 290 -14.00 -0.98 8.97
CA THR A 290 -14.12 -2.31 9.60
C THR A 290 -14.43 -2.26 11.09
N GLY A 291 -14.19 -1.12 11.75
CA GLY A 291 -14.36 -0.98 13.20
C GLY A 291 -13.30 -1.77 13.98
N ILE A 292 -12.18 -2.09 13.33
CA ILE A 292 -11.00 -2.66 13.97
C ILE A 292 -10.35 -1.57 14.83
N SER A 293 -9.88 -1.95 16.00
CA SER A 293 -9.24 -1.03 16.93
C SER A 293 -7.88 -0.61 16.39
N TYR A 294 -7.43 0.58 16.75
CA TYR A 294 -6.13 1.09 16.30
C TYR A 294 -5.44 1.90 17.39
N THR A 295 -4.12 1.96 17.34
CA THR A 295 -3.34 2.85 18.20
C THR A 295 -2.93 4.10 17.42
N SER A 296 -3.05 5.28 18.06
CA SER A 296 -2.63 6.54 17.46
C SER A 296 -2.25 7.56 18.54
N SER A 297 -1.13 8.24 18.31
CA SER A 297 -0.71 9.40 19.09
C SER A 297 -1.41 10.70 18.68
N ARG A 298 -2.17 10.68 17.57
CA ARG A 298 -2.93 11.83 17.05
C ARG A 298 -4.40 11.73 17.43
N SER A 299 -5.03 12.89 17.65
CA SER A 299 -6.46 12.95 18.02
C SER A 299 -7.36 12.48 16.87
N PRO A 300 -8.39 11.65 17.12
CA PRO A 300 -9.32 11.13 16.11
C PRO A 300 -9.97 12.22 15.25
N HIS A 301 -10.14 13.43 15.80
CA HIS A 301 -10.80 14.55 15.14
C HIS A 301 -10.04 15.07 13.90
N MET A 302 -8.71 14.96 13.88
CA MET A 302 -7.88 15.48 12.77
C MET A 302 -8.17 14.74 11.46
N PHE A 303 -8.57 13.47 11.54
CA PHE A 303 -8.90 12.65 10.37
C PHE A 303 -10.34 12.81 9.92
N THR A 304 -11.21 13.42 10.73
CA THR A 304 -12.64 13.58 10.39
C THR A 304 -12.92 14.68 9.38
N SER A 305 -12.07 15.70 9.26
CA SER A 305 -12.22 16.79 8.29
C SER A 305 -11.75 16.43 6.88
N GLU A 306 -10.84 15.46 6.76
CA GLU A 306 -10.36 14.94 5.47
C GLU A 306 -11.14 13.68 5.05
N ALA A 307 -11.99 13.10 5.90
CA ALA A 307 -12.65 11.81 5.71
C ALA A 307 -13.97 11.81 4.91
N GLY A 308 -14.27 12.84 4.10
CA GLY A 308 -15.39 12.79 3.14
C GLY A 308 -15.11 11.86 1.93
N MET A 309 -14.13 10.96 2.05
CA MET A 309 -13.30 10.50 0.94
C MET A 309 -13.42 9.01 0.59
N PHE A 310 -13.95 8.15 1.48
CA PHE A 310 -14.08 6.72 1.19
C PHE A 310 -15.47 6.21 1.58
N THR A 311 -16.28 5.87 0.58
CA THR A 311 -17.51 5.07 0.73
C THR A 311 -17.14 3.59 0.84
N SER A 312 -18.09 2.70 1.14
CA SER A 312 -17.87 1.23 1.15
C SER A 312 -17.57 0.63 -0.23
N GLU A 313 -17.25 1.47 -1.20
CA GLU A 313 -16.94 1.13 -2.59
C GLU A 313 -15.42 1.12 -2.78
N ALA A 314 -14.94 0.44 -3.81
CA ALA A 314 -13.51 0.18 -4.02
C ALA A 314 -12.67 1.48 -3.97
N GLY A 315 -11.59 1.46 -3.19
CA GLY A 315 -10.64 2.56 -3.10
C GLY A 315 -9.30 2.20 -3.74
N PHE A 316 -8.88 2.96 -4.75
CA PHE A 316 -7.62 2.76 -5.47
C PHE A 316 -6.65 3.90 -5.17
N SER A 317 -5.36 3.60 -4.99
CA SER A 317 -4.35 4.65 -4.75
C SER A 317 -3.03 4.37 -5.47
N TYR A 318 -2.47 5.40 -6.13
CA TYR A 318 -1.29 5.32 -6.99
C TYR A 318 -0.10 6.12 -6.44
N CYS A 319 1.14 5.63 -6.68
CA CYS A 319 2.37 6.33 -6.36
C CYS A 319 3.11 6.75 -7.65
N GLY A 320 3.24 8.06 -7.89
CA GLY A 320 3.75 8.71 -9.11
C GLY A 320 5.02 8.18 -9.79
N GLY A 321 4.96 7.93 -11.12
CA GLY A 321 6.10 7.87 -12.05
C GLY A 321 5.70 8.30 -13.48
N ARG A 322 6.47 9.16 -14.16
CA ARG A 322 6.15 9.65 -15.53
C ARG A 322 6.46 8.58 -16.59
N PRO A 323 5.58 8.31 -17.56
CA PRO A 323 5.99 7.80 -18.85
C PRO A 323 6.52 8.97 -19.71
N HIS A 324 7.80 8.93 -20.09
CA HIS A 324 8.29 9.86 -21.11
C HIS A 324 7.87 9.38 -22.50
N THR A 325 7.05 10.18 -23.17
CA THR A 325 6.84 10.08 -24.62
C THR A 325 8.18 10.29 -25.32
N ALA A 326 8.62 9.28 -26.07
CA ALA A 326 9.71 9.43 -27.02
C ALA A 326 9.38 10.59 -27.97
N LYS A 327 10.25 11.61 -28.00
CA LYS A 327 10.23 12.59 -29.08
C LYS A 327 10.42 11.84 -30.39
N LYS A 328 9.45 11.96 -31.30
CA LYS A 328 9.70 11.79 -32.73
C LYS A 328 10.73 12.85 -33.13
N GLU A 329 11.90 12.41 -33.56
CA GLU A 329 12.63 13.08 -34.64
C GLU A 329 12.15 12.50 -35.98
#